data_AF-A0A4C2EIH7-F1
#
_entry.id   AF-A0A4C2EIH7-F1
#
_cell.length_a   1.000
_cell.length_b   1.000
_cell.length_c   1.000
_cell.angle_alpha   90.00
_cell.angle_beta   90.00
_cell.angle_gamma   90.00
#
_symmetry.space_group_name_H-M   'P 1'
#
loop_
_entity.id
_entity.type
_entity.pdbx_description
1 polymer ?
#
loop_
_entity_poly.entity_id
_entity_poly.type
_entity_poly.pdbx_seq_one_letter_code
_entity_poly.pdbx_strand_id
1 'polypeptide(L)'
;MPDLQMQFRDLATWAEDSSPLYAHLCREAADDDTVLDLASAAPEGRQAPHLLLAAVHYLLDGDPDHRLAQYYPSTVADPREPDDECFSAFREFSLDHADDIRPLLRTRRTQTNAVRRSAVLYPAIAQVSRAVDGPLALVELGPSAGLNLLFDRYRYDYDGRVVGDSGSPVTIESSVQGGDPPLPETPPAIRSRVGIDRNPLDVTDDGDRGWLRALIWPEHEERRAVLDGALSIARDDPPRLIEGDMLDALPAVIDGIPDDVPVCVFNTLVLYQVPEQLSEALSAFLEDQMTERPLHWLTGRRDLSGGESVGLDWKRRTGEDIETTHLVDYEPHGAWLSWRP
;
A
#
# COMPACT_ATOMS: atom_id res chain seq x y z
N MET A 1 6.66 -16.63 25.02
CA MET A 1 6.55 -15.52 24.05
C MET A 1 7.90 -14.91 23.60
N PRO A 2 9.08 -15.59 23.61
CA PRO A 2 10.33 -14.96 23.15
C PRO A 2 10.29 -14.38 21.73
N ASP A 3 9.52 -15.00 20.84
CA ASP A 3 9.36 -14.53 19.46
C ASP A 3 8.65 -13.17 19.38
N LEU A 4 7.53 -12.99 20.10
CA LEU A 4 6.83 -11.70 20.16
C LEU A 4 7.70 -10.60 20.77
N GLN A 5 8.44 -10.90 21.84
CA GLN A 5 9.38 -9.94 22.44
C GLN A 5 10.41 -9.44 21.41
N MET A 6 10.95 -10.35 20.62
CA MET A 6 11.90 -10.01 19.56
C MET A 6 11.25 -9.18 18.47
N GLN A 7 10.03 -9.54 18.01
CA GLN A 7 9.30 -8.74 17.02
C GLN A 7 9.07 -7.28 17.48
N PHE A 8 8.72 -7.06 18.75
CA PHE A 8 8.58 -5.71 19.30
C PHE A 8 9.93 -4.97 19.36
N ARG A 9 11.02 -5.62 19.79
CA ARG A 9 12.36 -5.01 19.81
C ARG A 9 12.88 -4.66 18.41
N ASP A 10 12.62 -5.52 17.43
CA ASP A 10 12.97 -5.28 16.03
C ASP A 10 12.21 -4.07 15.48
N LEU A 11 10.89 -3.99 15.73
CA LEU A 11 10.09 -2.83 15.35
C LEU A 11 10.55 -1.56 16.07
N ALA A 12 10.87 -1.65 17.36
CA ALA A 12 11.38 -0.51 18.12
C ALA A 12 12.63 0.11 17.48
N THR A 13 13.55 -0.76 17.03
CA THR A 13 14.78 -0.35 16.34
C THR A 13 14.46 0.27 14.98
N TRP A 14 13.56 -0.35 14.21
CA TRP A 14 13.17 0.17 12.90
C TRP A 14 12.43 1.51 12.97
N ALA A 15 11.68 1.74 14.05
CA ALA A 15 10.88 2.94 14.23
C ALA A 15 11.67 4.15 14.77
N GLU A 16 12.89 3.97 15.28
CA GLU A 16 13.60 4.98 16.08
C GLU A 16 13.72 6.36 15.42
N ASP A 17 14.06 6.38 14.13
CA ASP A 17 14.22 7.63 13.36
C ASP A 17 12.91 8.17 12.74
N SER A 18 11.84 7.37 12.73
CA SER A 18 10.62 7.65 11.96
C SER A 18 9.36 7.83 12.81
N SER A 19 9.30 7.19 13.97
CA SER A 19 8.24 7.33 14.99
C SER A 19 8.82 7.07 16.38
N PRO A 20 9.33 8.12 17.06
CA PRO A 20 9.80 8.02 18.43
C PRO A 20 8.73 7.44 19.38
N LEU A 21 7.44 7.74 19.13
CA LEU A 21 6.34 7.18 19.91
C LEU A 21 6.26 5.65 19.76
N TYR A 22 6.16 5.13 18.53
CA TYR A 22 6.05 3.69 18.33
C TYR A 22 7.33 2.96 18.73
N ALA A 23 8.49 3.59 18.56
CA ALA A 23 9.75 3.05 19.08
C ALA A 23 9.70 2.89 20.61
N HIS A 24 9.28 3.93 21.34
CA HIS A 24 9.11 3.87 22.79
C HIS A 24 8.10 2.80 23.22
N LEU A 25 6.89 2.81 22.68
CA LEU A 25 5.84 1.84 23.02
C LEU A 25 6.29 0.40 22.77
N CYS A 26 7.02 0.15 21.67
CA CYS A 26 7.52 -1.18 21.36
C CYS A 26 8.62 -1.66 22.32
N ARG A 27 9.53 -0.78 22.76
CA ARG A 27 10.57 -1.16 23.74
C ARG A 27 9.94 -1.62 25.05
N GLU A 28 9.01 -0.84 25.58
CA GLU A 28 8.33 -1.15 26.83
C GLU A 28 7.41 -2.37 26.70
N ALA A 29 6.65 -2.47 25.60
CA ALA A 29 5.79 -3.63 25.34
C ALA A 29 6.55 -4.95 25.23
N ALA A 30 7.81 -4.93 24.79
CA ALA A 30 8.64 -6.14 24.71
C ALA A 30 8.94 -6.76 26.08
N ASP A 31 8.81 -5.98 27.16
CA ASP A 31 9.09 -6.40 28.54
C ASP A 31 7.80 -6.49 29.40
N ASP A 32 6.61 -6.28 28.83
CA ASP A 32 5.31 -6.43 29.52
C ASP A 32 4.53 -7.68 29.08
N ASP A 33 4.46 -8.68 29.96
CA ASP A 33 3.77 -9.96 29.69
C ASP A 33 2.27 -9.80 29.38
N THR A 34 1.61 -8.75 29.88
CA THR A 34 0.17 -8.54 29.68
C THR A 34 -0.11 -8.01 28.28
N VAL A 35 0.71 -7.05 27.81
CA VAL A 35 0.66 -6.54 26.45
C VAL A 35 1.03 -7.62 25.44
N LEU A 36 2.04 -8.44 25.75
CA LEU A 36 2.43 -9.59 24.91
C LEU A 36 1.31 -10.64 24.82
N ASP A 37 0.59 -10.92 25.91
CA ASP A 37 -0.59 -11.81 25.88
C ASP A 37 -1.71 -11.24 24.98
N LEU A 38 -1.96 -9.93 25.04
CA LEU A 38 -2.91 -9.29 24.15
C LEU A 38 -2.48 -9.41 22.68
N ALA A 39 -1.22 -9.08 22.38
CA ALA A 39 -0.64 -9.18 21.04
C ALA A 39 -0.66 -10.61 20.47
N SER A 40 -0.60 -11.63 21.33
CA SER A 40 -0.67 -13.04 20.94
C SER A 40 -2.00 -13.46 20.29
N ALA A 41 -3.03 -12.61 20.34
CA ALA A 41 -4.27 -12.81 19.60
C ALA A 41 -4.07 -12.70 18.07
N ALA A 42 -2.99 -12.07 17.61
CA ALA A 42 -2.63 -12.02 16.20
C ALA A 42 -2.21 -13.43 15.69
N PRO A 43 -2.73 -13.89 14.55
CA PRO A 43 -2.33 -15.17 13.98
C PRO A 43 -0.82 -15.27 13.69
N GLU A 44 -0.27 -16.49 13.75
CA GLU A 44 1.12 -16.75 13.41
C GLU A 44 1.49 -16.24 12.00
N GLY A 45 2.70 -15.70 11.84
CA GLY A 45 3.16 -15.08 10.59
C GLY A 45 2.61 -13.68 10.33
N ARG A 46 1.80 -13.11 11.23
CA ARG A 46 1.43 -11.69 11.21
C ARG A 46 2.44 -10.84 11.96
N GLN A 47 2.54 -9.58 11.54
CA GLN A 47 3.31 -8.56 12.26
C GLN A 47 2.50 -8.08 13.47
N ALA A 48 2.49 -8.87 14.54
CA ALA A 48 1.69 -8.61 15.73
C ALA A 48 1.92 -7.21 16.33
N PRO A 49 3.17 -6.67 16.42
CA PRO A 49 3.40 -5.32 16.92
C PRO A 49 2.68 -4.24 16.09
N HIS A 50 2.76 -4.32 14.76
CA HIS A 50 2.10 -3.37 13.87
C HIS A 50 0.57 -3.44 14.00
N LEU A 51 0.01 -4.64 14.14
CA LEU A 51 -1.43 -4.82 14.33
C LEU A 51 -1.92 -4.27 15.66
N LEU A 52 -1.17 -4.46 16.75
CA LEU A 52 -1.53 -3.92 18.06
C LEU A 52 -1.50 -2.39 18.06
N LEU A 53 -0.41 -1.80 17.56
CA LEU A 53 -0.29 -0.34 17.48
C LEU A 53 -1.41 0.26 16.62
N ALA A 54 -1.74 -0.35 15.48
CA ALA A 54 -2.84 0.08 14.63
C ALA A 54 -4.21 -0.11 15.30
N ALA A 55 -4.44 -1.21 16.01
CA ALA A 55 -5.69 -1.42 16.74
C ALA A 55 -5.90 -0.39 17.85
N VAL A 56 -4.84 -0.08 18.61
CA VAL A 56 -4.88 0.97 19.64
C VAL A 56 -5.13 2.33 19.00
N HIS A 57 -4.41 2.68 17.94
CA HIS A 57 -4.60 3.96 17.24
C HIS A 57 -6.00 4.09 16.63
N TYR A 58 -6.54 3.00 16.06
CA TYR A 58 -7.90 2.96 15.50
C TYR A 58 -8.96 3.25 16.56
N LEU A 59 -8.84 2.67 17.75
CA LEU A 59 -9.80 2.91 18.83
C LEU A 59 -9.59 4.29 19.49
N LEU A 60 -8.34 4.73 19.61
CA LEU A 60 -7.99 6.04 20.17
C LEU A 60 -8.52 7.21 19.32
N ASP A 61 -8.61 7.04 17.99
CA ASP A 61 -9.25 8.02 17.10
C ASP A 61 -10.74 8.23 17.45
N GLY A 62 -11.39 7.22 18.02
CA GLY A 62 -12.76 7.29 18.54
C GLY A 62 -12.87 7.82 19.98
N ASP A 63 -11.76 7.97 20.70
CA ASP A 63 -11.69 8.48 22.08
C ASP A 63 -10.54 9.50 22.25
N PRO A 64 -10.61 10.67 21.61
CA PRO A 64 -9.53 11.65 21.60
C PRO A 64 -9.30 12.34 22.95
N ASP A 65 -10.22 12.19 23.91
CA ASP A 65 -10.09 12.77 25.25
C ASP A 65 -9.27 11.88 26.21
N HIS A 66 -8.98 10.64 25.82
CA HIS A 66 -8.16 9.73 26.62
C HIS A 66 -6.72 10.26 26.76
N ARG A 67 -6.10 10.06 27.94
CA ARG A 67 -4.75 10.60 28.23
C ARG A 67 -3.66 10.13 27.28
N LEU A 68 -3.85 8.96 26.64
CA LEU A 68 -2.95 8.43 25.60
C LEU A 68 -2.91 9.33 24.35
N ALA A 69 -4.02 9.98 23.99
CA ALA A 69 -4.10 10.84 22.81
C ALA A 69 -3.11 12.01 22.84
N GLN A 70 -2.71 12.44 24.04
CA GLN A 70 -1.72 13.49 24.24
C GLN A 70 -0.35 13.17 23.65
N TYR A 71 -0.05 11.90 23.37
CA TYR A 71 1.22 11.48 22.77
C TYR A 71 1.14 11.30 21.26
N TYR A 72 -0.05 11.32 20.67
CA TYR A 72 -0.27 11.03 19.24
C TYR A 72 -0.31 12.34 18.42
N PRO A 73 0.73 12.68 17.64
CA PRO A 73 0.73 13.85 16.75
C PRO A 73 -0.39 13.82 15.70
N SER A 74 -0.94 12.64 15.41
CA SER A 74 -2.11 12.48 14.53
C SER A 74 -3.42 12.91 15.16
N THR A 75 -3.48 13.07 16.49
CA THR A 75 -4.70 13.38 17.24
C THR A 75 -4.65 14.78 17.86
N VAL A 76 -3.48 15.23 18.32
CA VAL A 76 -3.30 16.52 18.98
C VAL A 76 -2.21 17.36 18.29
N ALA A 77 -2.36 18.69 18.34
CA ALA A 77 -1.45 19.63 17.68
C ALA A 77 -0.10 19.82 18.41
N ASP A 78 -0.06 19.62 19.73
CA ASP A 78 1.14 19.74 20.57
C ASP A 78 1.30 18.45 21.39
N PRO A 79 1.82 17.38 20.76
CA PRO A 79 1.96 16.09 21.42
C PRO A 79 3.08 16.14 22.47
N ARG A 80 2.87 15.41 23.56
CA ARG A 80 3.89 15.16 24.57
C ARG A 80 4.93 14.18 24.02
N GLU A 81 6.19 14.41 24.40
CA GLU A 81 7.27 13.44 24.14
C GLU A 81 7.01 12.13 24.91
N PRO A 82 7.34 10.96 24.34
CA PRO A 82 7.18 9.68 25.02
C PRO A 82 8.00 9.60 26.31
N ASP A 83 7.31 9.32 27.42
CA ASP A 83 7.85 9.16 28.78
C ASP A 83 7.25 7.89 29.45
N ASP A 84 7.65 7.55 30.67
CA ASP A 84 7.12 6.37 31.37
C ASP A 84 5.58 6.40 31.55
N GLU A 85 4.98 7.59 31.59
CA GLU A 85 3.52 7.77 31.63
C GLU A 85 2.87 7.44 30.28
N CYS A 86 3.58 7.61 29.16
CA CYS A 86 3.12 7.22 27.83
C CYS A 86 2.83 5.72 27.76
N PHE A 87 3.79 4.88 28.17
CA PHE A 87 3.56 3.43 28.17
C PHE A 87 2.48 3.03 29.19
N SER A 88 2.45 3.69 30.36
CA SER A 88 1.40 3.44 31.35
C SER A 88 0.00 3.72 30.80
N ALA A 89 -0.18 4.82 30.07
CA ALA A 89 -1.43 5.17 29.39
C ALA A 89 -1.76 4.21 28.24
N PHE A 90 -0.76 3.80 27.46
CA PHE A 90 -0.93 2.83 26.38
C PHE A 90 -1.38 1.47 26.90
N ARG A 91 -0.74 1.00 27.97
CA ARG A 91 -1.05 -0.26 28.64
C ARG A 91 -2.45 -0.24 29.22
N GLU A 92 -2.81 0.82 29.96
CA GLU A 92 -4.17 1.01 30.49
C GLU A 92 -5.21 0.94 29.36
N PHE A 93 -5.07 1.78 28.33
CA PHE A 93 -5.98 1.81 27.20
C PHE A 93 -6.09 0.44 26.51
N SER A 94 -4.96 -0.23 26.27
CA SER A 94 -4.93 -1.54 25.62
C SER A 94 -5.66 -2.61 26.42
N LEU A 95 -5.60 -2.56 27.75
CA LEU A 95 -6.25 -3.53 28.61
C LEU A 95 -7.73 -3.22 28.82
N ASP A 96 -8.09 -1.96 28.96
CA ASP A 96 -9.48 -1.50 29.06
C ASP A 96 -10.26 -1.79 27.77
N HIS A 97 -9.59 -1.73 26.62
CA HIS A 97 -10.13 -2.06 25.30
C HIS A 97 -9.77 -3.46 24.79
N ALA A 98 -9.32 -4.38 25.65
CA ALA A 98 -8.83 -5.69 25.22
C ALA A 98 -9.89 -6.51 24.44
N ASP A 99 -11.17 -6.40 24.82
CA ASP A 99 -12.28 -7.11 24.16
C ASP A 99 -12.56 -6.57 22.75
N ASP A 100 -12.25 -5.30 22.48
CA ASP A 100 -12.35 -4.68 21.15
C ASP A 100 -11.10 -4.90 20.31
N ILE A 101 -9.91 -4.90 20.94
CA ILE A 101 -8.62 -5.09 20.26
C ILE A 101 -8.46 -6.53 19.77
N ARG A 102 -8.80 -7.55 20.56
CA ARG A 102 -8.57 -8.96 20.18
C ARG A 102 -9.27 -9.35 18.87
N PRO A 103 -10.53 -8.97 18.59
CA PRO A 103 -11.16 -9.16 17.29
C PRO A 103 -10.39 -8.49 16.13
N LEU A 104 -9.92 -7.25 16.32
CA LEU A 104 -9.14 -6.53 15.31
C LEU A 104 -7.84 -7.28 14.99
N LEU A 105 -7.10 -7.71 16.01
CA LEU A 105 -5.85 -8.47 15.84
C LEU A 105 -6.04 -9.79 15.07
N ARG A 106 -7.19 -10.44 15.24
CA ARG A 106 -7.51 -11.72 14.57
C ARG A 106 -7.90 -11.56 13.12
N THR A 107 -8.58 -10.46 12.78
CA THR A 107 -9.29 -10.31 11.50
C THR A 107 -8.63 -9.32 10.56
N ARG A 108 -8.08 -8.22 11.10
CA ARG A 108 -7.44 -7.17 10.33
C ARG A 108 -6.02 -7.55 9.92
N ARG A 109 -5.51 -6.85 8.90
CA ARG A 109 -4.19 -7.09 8.30
C ARG A 109 -3.44 -5.78 8.16
N THR A 110 -2.11 -5.86 8.15
CA THR A 110 -1.25 -4.76 7.70
C THR A 110 -1.41 -4.60 6.19
N GLN A 111 -2.09 -3.54 5.77
CA GLN A 111 -2.38 -3.23 4.36
C GLN A 111 -2.02 -1.77 4.08
N THR A 112 -0.75 -1.52 3.79
CA THR A 112 -0.18 -0.16 3.68
C THR A 112 -0.86 0.72 2.62
N ASN A 113 -1.39 0.10 1.55
CA ASN A 113 -2.11 0.77 0.45
C ASN A 113 -1.46 2.11 0.02
N ALA A 114 -0.13 2.10 -0.18
CA ALA A 114 0.66 3.32 -0.32
C ALA A 114 0.32 4.04 -1.64
N VAL A 115 -0.58 5.03 -1.53
CA VAL A 115 -1.11 5.84 -2.64
C VAL A 115 0.00 6.51 -3.45
N ARG A 116 1.05 6.98 -2.76
CA ARG A 116 2.18 7.67 -3.38
C ARG A 116 2.94 6.82 -4.41
N ARG A 117 2.81 5.48 -4.41
CA ARG A 117 3.34 4.64 -5.51
C ARG A 117 2.68 4.94 -6.86
N SER A 118 1.53 5.61 -6.87
CA SER A 118 0.95 6.15 -8.10
C SER A 118 1.90 7.09 -8.84
N ALA A 119 2.87 7.74 -8.16
CA ALA A 119 3.92 8.53 -8.82
C ALA A 119 4.90 7.69 -9.66
N VAL A 120 4.99 6.40 -9.38
CA VAL A 120 5.79 5.45 -10.16
C VAL A 120 4.94 4.80 -11.24
N LEU A 121 3.68 4.49 -10.90
CA LEU A 121 2.72 3.92 -11.85
C LEU A 121 2.33 4.90 -12.95
N TYR A 122 2.25 6.21 -12.69
CA TYR A 122 1.89 7.21 -13.69
C TYR A 122 2.79 7.17 -14.93
N PRO A 123 4.13 7.33 -14.80
CA PRO A 123 5.01 7.19 -15.97
C PRO A 123 5.06 5.75 -16.51
N ALA A 124 4.97 4.72 -15.67
CA ALA A 124 4.97 3.33 -16.14
C ALA A 124 3.76 3.02 -17.04
N ILE A 125 2.56 3.39 -16.62
CA ILE A 125 1.32 3.22 -17.39
C ILE A 125 1.32 4.14 -18.62
N ALA A 126 1.90 5.35 -18.52
CA ALA A 126 2.10 6.21 -19.69
C ALA A 126 3.02 5.56 -20.74
N GLN A 127 4.06 4.85 -20.31
CA GLN A 127 4.93 4.10 -21.20
C GLN A 127 4.19 2.94 -21.89
N VAL A 128 3.35 2.21 -21.14
CA VAL A 128 2.47 1.16 -21.70
C VAL A 128 1.50 1.75 -22.71
N SER A 129 0.83 2.86 -22.35
CA SER A 129 -0.17 3.53 -23.21
C SER A 129 0.41 4.03 -24.52
N ARG A 130 1.71 4.32 -24.61
CA ARG A 130 2.38 4.71 -25.87
C ARG A 130 2.63 3.53 -26.81
N ALA A 131 2.58 2.29 -26.31
CA ALA A 131 2.83 1.08 -27.08
C ALA A 131 1.55 0.40 -27.58
N VAL A 132 0.38 0.95 -27.27
CA VAL A 132 -0.92 0.40 -27.63
C VAL A 132 -1.84 1.47 -28.22
N ASP A 133 -2.83 1.03 -28.99
CA ASP A 133 -3.91 1.88 -29.47
C ASP A 133 -5.12 1.79 -28.52
N GLY A 134 -5.69 2.96 -28.18
CA GLY A 134 -6.92 3.03 -27.39
C GLY A 134 -6.72 3.02 -25.86
N PRO A 135 -7.83 3.08 -25.11
CA PRO A 135 -7.79 3.15 -23.65
C PRO A 135 -7.48 1.79 -23.00
N LEU A 136 -6.73 1.80 -21.90
CA LEU A 136 -6.32 0.60 -21.18
C LEU A 136 -7.43 0.04 -20.27
N ALA A 137 -7.54 -1.28 -20.19
CA ALA A 137 -8.16 -1.97 -19.07
C ALA A 137 -7.11 -2.30 -18.02
N LEU A 138 -7.28 -1.80 -16.79
CA LEU A 138 -6.35 -2.01 -15.70
C LEU A 138 -6.77 -3.17 -14.80
N VAL A 139 -5.82 -4.02 -14.45
CA VAL A 139 -6.01 -5.09 -13.46
C VAL A 139 -4.91 -5.01 -12.40
N GLU A 140 -5.24 -4.62 -11.17
CA GLU A 140 -4.29 -4.60 -10.04
C GLU A 140 -4.34 -5.90 -9.24
N LEU A 141 -3.18 -6.47 -8.94
CA LEU A 141 -3.05 -7.63 -8.05
C LEU A 141 -2.60 -7.17 -6.66
N GLY A 142 -3.38 -7.49 -5.62
CA GLY A 142 -3.15 -7.03 -4.24
C GLY A 142 -3.41 -5.52 -4.00
N PRO A 143 -4.50 -4.94 -4.50
CA PRO A 143 -4.81 -3.51 -4.42
C PRO A 143 -5.16 -3.00 -3.01
N SER A 144 -5.42 -3.87 -2.03
CA SER A 144 -6.09 -3.49 -0.77
C SER A 144 -7.41 -2.77 -1.04
N ALA A 145 -7.46 -1.43 -0.93
CA ALA A 145 -8.65 -0.61 -1.22
C ALA A 145 -8.67 -0.03 -2.64
N GLY A 146 -7.73 -0.40 -3.51
CA GLY A 146 -7.71 0.01 -4.92
C GLY A 146 -7.30 1.45 -5.17
N LEU A 147 -6.59 2.09 -4.24
CA LEU A 147 -6.26 3.52 -4.38
C LEU A 147 -5.24 3.76 -5.51
N ASN A 148 -4.38 2.78 -5.85
CA ASN A 148 -3.46 2.91 -6.97
C ASN A 148 -4.13 2.65 -8.34
N LEU A 149 -5.29 1.98 -8.39
CA LEU A 149 -6.12 1.92 -9.60
C LEU A 149 -6.65 3.31 -10.01
N LEU A 150 -6.59 4.31 -9.11
CA LEU A 150 -7.05 5.68 -9.33
C LEU A 150 -5.93 6.65 -9.70
N PHE A 151 -4.76 6.15 -10.14
CA PHE A 151 -3.60 6.98 -10.48
C PHE A 151 -3.91 8.13 -11.46
N ASP A 152 -4.86 7.95 -12.37
CA ASP A 152 -5.29 8.96 -13.35
C ASP A 152 -6.10 10.11 -12.73
N ARG A 153 -6.52 9.99 -11.47
CA ARG A 153 -7.34 10.98 -10.74
C ARG A 153 -6.54 11.82 -9.76
N TYR A 154 -5.22 11.67 -9.73
CA TYR A 154 -4.34 12.42 -8.85
C TYR A 154 -3.58 13.49 -9.62
N ARG A 155 -3.18 14.55 -8.90
CA ARG A 155 -2.19 15.51 -9.36
C ARG A 155 -0.82 15.03 -8.91
N TYR A 156 0.20 15.26 -9.73
CA TYR A 156 1.58 14.91 -9.40
C TYR A 156 2.48 16.12 -9.50
N ASP A 157 3.49 16.17 -8.64
CA ASP A 157 4.58 17.13 -8.70
C ASP A 157 5.92 16.40 -8.66
N TYR A 158 6.66 16.49 -9.77
CA TYR A 158 8.00 15.91 -9.93
C TYR A 158 9.02 17.03 -9.99
N ASP A 159 9.55 17.43 -8.84
CA ASP A 159 10.54 18.52 -8.70
C ASP A 159 10.12 19.83 -9.41
N GLY A 160 8.84 20.19 -9.29
CA GLY A 160 8.23 21.37 -9.92
C GLY A 160 7.58 21.11 -11.28
N ARG A 161 7.74 19.91 -11.86
CA ARG A 161 7.01 19.48 -13.06
C ARG A 161 5.67 18.87 -12.66
N VAL A 162 4.61 19.64 -12.88
CA VAL A 162 3.25 19.27 -12.50
C VAL A 162 2.51 18.60 -13.66
N VAL A 163 1.90 17.43 -13.41
CA VAL A 163 1.09 16.67 -14.39
C VAL A 163 -0.10 15.99 -13.71
N GLY A 164 -0.98 15.36 -14.50
CA GLY A 164 -2.15 14.62 -13.99
C GLY A 164 -3.40 15.49 -13.89
N ASP A 165 -4.32 15.12 -13.01
CA ASP A 165 -5.58 15.85 -12.87
C ASP A 165 -5.40 17.15 -12.09
N SER A 166 -5.42 18.28 -12.79
CA SER A 166 -5.34 19.62 -12.18
C SER A 166 -6.45 19.95 -11.17
N GLY A 167 -7.58 19.24 -11.22
CA GLY A 167 -8.70 19.39 -10.29
C GLY A 167 -8.61 18.50 -9.05
N SER A 168 -7.63 17.59 -8.99
CA SER A 168 -7.48 16.67 -7.88
C SER A 168 -7.16 17.42 -6.57
N PRO A 169 -7.86 17.13 -5.45
CA PRO A 169 -7.48 17.63 -4.13
C PRO A 169 -6.21 16.97 -3.59
N VAL A 170 -5.74 15.89 -4.22
CA VAL A 170 -4.51 15.17 -3.86
C VAL A 170 -3.40 15.57 -4.81
N THR A 171 -2.30 16.10 -4.25
CA THR A 171 -1.01 16.19 -4.94
C THR A 171 -0.06 15.14 -4.37
N ILE A 172 0.46 14.29 -5.23
CA ILE A 172 1.51 13.32 -4.90
C ILE A 172 2.84 13.89 -5.37
N GLU A 173 3.74 14.12 -4.42
CA GLU A 173 5.09 14.61 -4.68
C GLU A 173 6.08 13.44 -4.74
N SER A 174 6.96 13.45 -5.75
CA SER A 174 8.04 12.48 -5.90
C SER A 174 9.24 13.11 -6.59
N SER A 175 10.45 12.90 -6.06
CA SER A 175 11.67 13.39 -6.70
C SER A 175 12.15 12.45 -7.82
N VAL A 176 12.58 13.00 -8.95
CA VAL A 176 13.18 12.26 -10.07
C VAL A 176 14.71 12.33 -9.91
N GLN A 177 15.28 11.28 -9.32
CA GLN A 177 16.72 11.21 -9.06
C GLN A 177 17.53 10.77 -10.28
N GLY A 178 16.88 10.21 -11.31
CA GLY A 178 17.56 9.76 -12.52
C GLY A 178 16.60 9.52 -13.68
N GLY A 179 17.14 9.64 -14.90
CA GLY A 179 16.42 9.44 -16.15
C GLY A 179 15.44 10.57 -16.49
N ASP A 180 14.63 10.35 -17.53
CA ASP A 180 13.53 11.23 -17.95
C ASP A 180 12.25 10.39 -18.09
N PRO A 181 11.46 10.26 -17.01
CA PRO A 181 10.23 9.46 -17.05
C PRO A 181 9.21 10.10 -18.01
N PRO A 182 8.39 9.29 -18.72
CA PRO A 182 7.33 9.80 -19.56
C PRO A 182 6.20 10.38 -18.72
N LEU A 183 6.22 11.69 -18.53
CA LEU A 183 5.22 12.44 -17.77
C LEU A 183 4.34 13.28 -18.72
N PRO A 184 3.33 12.68 -19.40
CA PRO A 184 2.37 13.45 -20.19
C PRO A 184 1.57 14.39 -19.28
N GLU A 185 1.14 15.55 -19.82
CA GLU A 185 0.32 16.50 -19.06
C GLU A 185 -1.01 15.89 -18.62
N THR A 186 -1.67 15.15 -19.53
CA THR A 186 -2.90 14.42 -19.27
C THR A 186 -2.62 12.94 -18.99
N PRO A 187 -3.34 12.31 -18.05
CA PRO A 187 -3.18 10.89 -17.76
C PRO A 187 -3.56 10.01 -18.97
N PRO A 188 -3.01 8.79 -19.05
CA PRO A 188 -3.47 7.77 -19.99
C PRO A 188 -4.98 7.50 -19.88
N ALA A 189 -5.65 7.27 -21.01
CA ALA A 189 -7.08 7.00 -21.03
C ALA A 189 -7.40 5.59 -20.50
N ILE A 190 -8.32 5.50 -19.53
CA ILE A 190 -8.68 4.24 -18.88
C ILE A 190 -10.10 3.81 -19.27
N ARG A 191 -10.23 2.59 -19.80
CA ARG A 191 -11.51 1.99 -20.21
C ARG A 191 -12.27 1.37 -19.04
N SER A 192 -11.52 0.69 -18.17
CA SER A 192 -12.03 -0.01 -16.99
C SER A 192 -10.88 -0.29 -16.02
N ARG A 193 -11.21 -0.49 -14.75
CA ARG A 193 -10.26 -0.81 -13.69
C ARG A 193 -10.85 -1.85 -12.76
N VAL A 194 -10.07 -2.86 -12.42
CA VAL A 194 -10.47 -3.91 -11.47
C VAL A 194 -9.28 -4.33 -10.63
N GLY A 195 -9.53 -4.58 -9.36
CA GLY A 195 -8.53 -5.06 -8.42
C GLY A 195 -8.89 -6.44 -7.88
N ILE A 196 -7.89 -7.31 -7.70
CA ILE A 196 -8.07 -8.64 -7.09
C ILE A 196 -7.26 -8.70 -5.80
N ASP A 197 -7.94 -8.82 -4.67
CA ASP A 197 -7.32 -8.90 -3.34
C ASP A 197 -7.92 -10.05 -2.53
N ARG A 198 -7.15 -10.64 -1.63
CA ARG A 198 -7.68 -11.67 -0.69
C ARG A 198 -8.44 -11.06 0.49
N ASN A 199 -8.28 -9.76 0.73
CA ASN A 199 -8.95 -9.01 1.80
C ASN A 199 -9.16 -7.56 1.34
N PRO A 200 -9.98 -7.32 0.30
CA PRO A 200 -10.20 -5.96 -0.19
C PRO A 200 -10.83 -5.12 0.92
N LEU A 201 -10.48 -3.84 0.98
CA LEU A 201 -11.06 -2.88 1.91
C LEU A 201 -12.05 -1.99 1.19
N ASP A 202 -13.23 -1.80 1.78
CA ASP A 202 -14.31 -0.99 1.23
C ASP A 202 -14.12 0.49 1.63
N VAL A 203 -13.77 1.32 0.65
CA VAL A 203 -13.60 2.77 0.84
C VAL A 203 -14.90 3.50 1.20
N THR A 204 -16.05 2.85 1.12
CA THR A 204 -17.34 3.40 1.53
C THR A 204 -17.70 3.06 2.98
N ASP A 205 -17.03 2.07 3.58
CA ASP A 205 -17.13 1.71 4.99
C ASP A 205 -16.18 2.57 5.85
N ASP A 206 -16.73 3.25 6.86
CA ASP A 206 -15.92 4.14 7.70
C ASP A 206 -14.95 3.36 8.62
N GLY A 207 -15.24 2.10 8.93
CA GLY A 207 -14.35 1.23 9.69
C GLY A 207 -13.10 0.84 8.91
N ASP A 208 -13.24 0.49 7.64
CA ASP A 208 -12.12 0.18 6.73
C ASP A 208 -11.25 1.42 6.46
N ARG A 209 -11.88 2.59 6.28
CA ARG A 209 -11.15 3.86 6.17
C ARG A 209 -10.38 4.19 7.44
N GLY A 210 -11.02 4.04 8.61
CA GLY A 210 -10.36 4.24 9.90
C GLY A 210 -9.19 3.27 10.08
N TRP A 211 -9.35 2.00 9.69
CA TRP A 211 -8.28 1.01 9.75
C TRP A 211 -7.09 1.40 8.86
N LEU A 212 -7.34 1.85 7.62
CA LEU A 212 -6.29 2.34 6.73
C LEU A 212 -5.52 3.53 7.33
N ARG A 213 -6.22 4.46 7.99
CA ARG A 213 -5.58 5.59 8.68
C ARG A 213 -4.72 5.14 9.84
N ALA A 214 -5.22 4.22 10.66
CA ALA A 214 -4.52 3.73 11.84
C ALA A 214 -3.22 2.97 11.50
N LEU A 215 -3.12 2.42 10.28
CA LEU A 215 -1.89 1.83 9.75
C LEU A 215 -0.82 2.86 9.37
N ILE A 216 -1.16 4.15 9.26
CA ILE A 216 -0.19 5.24 9.10
C ILE A 216 0.30 5.68 10.47
N TRP A 217 1.61 5.75 10.63
CA TRP A 217 2.24 6.03 11.92
C TRP A 217 1.98 7.46 12.39
N PRO A 218 1.85 7.72 13.71
CA PRO A 218 1.35 8.99 14.24
C PRO A 218 2.08 10.24 13.74
N GLU A 219 3.37 10.12 13.40
CA GLU A 219 4.22 11.22 12.92
C GLU A 219 4.15 11.42 11.40
N HIS A 220 3.61 10.46 10.62
CA HIS A 220 3.57 10.52 9.16
C HIS A 220 2.37 11.34 8.63
N GLU A 221 2.29 12.62 8.98
CA GLU A 221 1.19 13.54 8.62
C GLU A 221 0.95 13.61 7.11
N GLU A 222 2.00 13.84 6.32
CA GLU A 222 1.89 13.93 4.85
C GLU A 222 1.28 12.67 4.22
N ARG A 223 1.69 11.48 4.72
CA ARG A 223 1.14 10.20 4.23
C ARG A 223 -0.33 10.06 4.57
N ARG A 224 -0.73 10.51 5.76
CA ARG A 224 -2.14 10.55 6.18
C ARG A 224 -2.96 11.49 5.29
N ALA A 225 -2.47 12.70 5.04
CA ALA A 225 -3.16 13.68 4.20
C ALA A 225 -3.38 13.16 2.76
N VAL A 226 -2.36 12.53 2.16
CA VAL A 226 -2.49 11.90 0.84
C VAL A 226 -3.50 10.74 0.87
N LEU A 227 -3.46 9.89 1.89
CA LEU A 227 -4.42 8.81 2.06
C LEU A 227 -5.85 9.34 2.20
N ASP A 228 -6.07 10.37 3.00
CA ASP A 228 -7.38 10.96 3.24
C ASP A 228 -8.01 11.54 1.98
N GLY A 229 -7.23 12.30 1.20
CA GLY A 229 -7.70 12.80 -0.07
C GLY A 229 -7.98 11.68 -1.08
N ALA A 230 -7.13 10.65 -1.13
CA ALA A 230 -7.34 9.50 -2.02
C ALA A 230 -8.59 8.69 -1.64
N LEU A 231 -8.84 8.49 -0.34
CA LEU A 231 -10.07 7.88 0.17
C LEU A 231 -11.30 8.73 -0.18
N SER A 232 -11.19 10.06 -0.14
CA SER A 232 -12.28 10.95 -0.58
C SER A 232 -12.59 10.77 -2.07
N ILE A 233 -11.57 10.79 -2.93
CA ILE A 233 -11.72 10.56 -4.38
C ILE A 233 -12.31 9.17 -4.66
N ALA A 234 -11.82 8.14 -3.96
CA ALA A 234 -12.28 6.77 -4.13
C ALA A 234 -13.73 6.58 -3.67
N ARG A 235 -14.19 7.28 -2.63
CA ARG A 235 -15.57 7.15 -2.14
C ARG A 235 -16.61 7.64 -3.14
N ASP A 236 -16.28 8.64 -3.96
CA ASP A 236 -17.19 9.21 -4.95
C ASP A 236 -17.44 8.26 -6.13
N ASP A 237 -16.43 7.51 -6.56
CA ASP A 237 -16.53 6.48 -7.60
C ASP A 237 -15.55 5.33 -7.31
N PRO A 238 -15.94 4.36 -6.44
CA PRO A 238 -15.06 3.30 -5.96
C PRO A 238 -14.58 2.37 -7.08
N PRO A 239 -13.30 1.96 -7.07
CA PRO A 239 -12.82 0.96 -8.01
C PRO A 239 -13.50 -0.39 -7.75
N ARG A 240 -13.74 -1.16 -8.81
CA ARG A 240 -14.27 -2.53 -8.67
C ARG A 240 -13.21 -3.43 -8.05
N LEU A 241 -13.49 -3.97 -6.87
CA LEU A 241 -12.63 -4.95 -6.20
C LEU A 241 -13.29 -6.32 -6.19
N ILE A 242 -12.50 -7.36 -6.39
CA ILE A 242 -12.90 -8.76 -6.31
C ILE A 242 -12.13 -9.38 -5.16
N GLU A 243 -12.86 -9.91 -4.19
CA GLU A 243 -12.28 -10.75 -3.14
C GLU A 243 -11.95 -12.13 -3.73
N GLY A 244 -10.69 -12.53 -3.68
CA GLY A 244 -10.27 -13.84 -4.18
C GLY A 244 -8.77 -14.02 -4.27
N ASP A 245 -8.37 -15.25 -4.57
CA ASP A 245 -7.00 -15.53 -4.98
C ASP A 245 -6.76 -14.98 -6.40
N MET A 246 -5.58 -14.38 -6.61
CA MET A 246 -5.25 -13.80 -7.90
C MET A 246 -5.16 -14.83 -9.02
N LEU A 247 -4.66 -16.05 -8.76
CA LEU A 247 -4.58 -17.08 -9.79
C LEU A 247 -5.94 -17.65 -10.15
N ASP A 248 -6.84 -17.71 -9.18
CA ASP A 248 -8.19 -18.26 -9.39
C ASP A 248 -9.11 -17.24 -10.09
N ALA A 249 -9.01 -15.96 -9.74
CA ALA A 249 -9.92 -14.93 -10.22
C ALA A 249 -9.47 -14.25 -11.52
N LEU A 250 -8.15 -14.15 -11.76
CA LEU A 250 -7.60 -13.42 -12.91
C LEU A 250 -8.07 -13.93 -14.28
N PRO A 251 -8.22 -15.25 -14.55
CA PRO A 251 -8.73 -15.73 -15.83
C PRO A 251 -10.11 -15.15 -16.17
N ALA A 252 -11.07 -15.25 -15.25
CA ALA A 252 -12.42 -14.73 -15.46
C ALA A 252 -12.45 -13.20 -15.60
N VAL A 253 -11.51 -12.49 -14.97
CA VAL A 253 -11.35 -11.04 -15.12
C VAL A 253 -10.86 -10.68 -16.52
N ILE A 254 -9.85 -11.38 -17.03
CA ILE A 254 -9.30 -11.14 -18.37
C ILE A 254 -10.33 -11.49 -19.45
N ASP A 255 -11.03 -12.63 -19.32
CA ASP A 255 -12.10 -13.05 -20.24
C ASP A 255 -13.26 -12.05 -20.31
N GLY A 256 -13.48 -11.29 -19.23
CA GLY A 256 -14.50 -10.24 -19.18
C GLY A 256 -14.12 -8.95 -19.89
N ILE A 257 -12.86 -8.78 -20.31
CA ILE A 257 -12.37 -7.59 -21.01
C ILE A 257 -12.42 -7.85 -22.53
N PRO A 258 -13.11 -6.99 -23.32
CA PRO A 258 -13.20 -7.15 -24.78
C PRO A 258 -11.84 -7.34 -25.45
N ASP A 259 -11.76 -8.21 -26.45
CA ASP A 259 -10.50 -8.62 -27.11
C ASP A 259 -9.74 -7.45 -27.76
N ASP A 260 -10.46 -6.41 -28.18
CA ASP A 260 -9.91 -5.21 -28.80
C ASP A 260 -9.36 -4.18 -27.79
N VAL A 261 -9.55 -4.42 -26.48
CA VAL A 261 -9.06 -3.54 -25.42
C VAL A 261 -7.72 -4.04 -24.88
N PRO A 262 -6.65 -3.22 -24.93
CA PRO A 262 -5.36 -3.57 -24.35
C PRO A 262 -5.45 -3.65 -22.82
N VAL A 263 -4.82 -4.68 -22.25
CA VAL A 263 -4.85 -4.96 -20.81
C VAL A 263 -3.51 -4.60 -20.19
N CYS A 264 -3.53 -3.83 -19.10
CA CYS A 264 -2.37 -3.60 -18.24
C CYS A 264 -2.63 -4.25 -16.88
N VAL A 265 -2.04 -5.42 -16.67
CA VAL A 265 -1.97 -6.05 -15.36
C VAL A 265 -0.83 -5.38 -14.60
N PHE A 266 -1.02 -5.06 -13.32
CA PHE A 266 0.06 -4.51 -12.52
C PHE A 266 0.05 -4.94 -11.05
N ASN A 267 1.24 -4.92 -10.47
CA ASN A 267 1.48 -5.06 -9.05
C ASN A 267 2.75 -4.30 -8.66
N THR A 268 2.71 -3.58 -7.54
CA THR A 268 3.92 -2.88 -7.06
C THR A 268 4.73 -3.75 -6.12
N LEU A 269 4.14 -4.28 -5.03
CA LEU A 269 4.89 -4.98 -3.99
C LEU A 269 4.18 -6.24 -3.45
N VAL A 270 3.04 -6.69 -3.99
CA VAL A 270 2.35 -7.85 -3.37
C VAL A 270 3.17 -9.15 -3.48
N LEU A 271 4.01 -9.31 -4.51
CA LEU A 271 4.65 -10.59 -4.82
C LEU A 271 5.71 -11.04 -3.80
N TYR A 272 6.29 -10.16 -2.98
CA TYR A 272 7.19 -10.60 -1.89
C TYR A 272 6.47 -11.46 -0.85
N GLN A 273 5.14 -11.30 -0.73
CA GLN A 273 4.30 -12.09 0.18
C GLN A 273 3.78 -13.37 -0.47
N VAL A 274 4.00 -13.55 -1.77
CA VAL A 274 3.49 -14.68 -2.55
C VAL A 274 4.55 -15.79 -2.58
N PRO A 275 4.16 -17.05 -2.27
CA PRO A 275 5.03 -18.20 -2.46
C PRO A 275 5.57 -18.28 -3.88
N GLU A 276 6.83 -18.70 -4.02
CA GLU A 276 7.55 -18.73 -5.30
C GLU A 276 6.78 -19.50 -6.38
N GLN A 277 6.22 -20.66 -6.03
CA GLN A 277 5.47 -21.50 -6.95
C GLN A 277 4.21 -20.80 -7.51
N LEU A 278 3.55 -19.96 -6.70
CA LEU A 278 2.40 -19.18 -7.16
C LEU A 278 2.84 -18.00 -8.03
N SER A 279 4.00 -17.40 -7.74
CA SER A 279 4.57 -16.35 -8.58
C SER A 279 4.99 -16.88 -9.96
N GLU A 280 5.55 -18.09 -10.02
CA GLU A 280 5.90 -18.78 -11.28
C GLU A 280 4.65 -19.11 -12.09
N ALA A 281 3.60 -19.66 -11.44
CA ALA A 281 2.33 -19.94 -12.08
C ALA A 281 1.66 -18.67 -12.65
N LEU A 282 1.74 -17.55 -11.92
CA LEU A 282 1.23 -16.26 -12.38
C LEU A 282 1.99 -15.78 -13.62
N SER A 283 3.33 -15.87 -13.60
CA SER A 283 4.16 -15.48 -14.74
C SER A 283 3.81 -16.30 -15.97
N ALA A 284 3.73 -17.63 -15.84
CA ALA A 284 3.39 -18.51 -16.95
C ALA A 284 1.99 -18.21 -17.53
N PHE A 285 1.00 -17.99 -16.65
CA PHE A 285 -0.35 -17.62 -17.08
C PHE A 285 -0.37 -16.29 -17.84
N LEU A 286 0.26 -15.24 -17.32
CA LEU A 286 0.30 -13.93 -17.97
C LEU A 286 1.07 -13.97 -19.29
N GLU A 287 2.16 -14.73 -19.35
CA GLU A 287 2.95 -14.93 -20.57
C GLU A 287 2.14 -15.65 -21.67
N ASP A 288 1.34 -16.66 -21.31
CA ASP A 288 0.38 -17.28 -22.23
C ASP A 288 -0.66 -16.28 -22.74
N GLN A 289 -1.25 -15.47 -21.86
CA GLN A 289 -2.22 -14.42 -22.23
C GLN A 289 -1.62 -13.34 -23.15
N MET A 290 -0.35 -12.99 -22.98
CA MET A 290 0.36 -12.08 -23.89
C MET A 290 0.46 -12.64 -25.31
N THR A 291 0.30 -13.96 -25.50
CA THR A 291 0.30 -14.56 -26.84
C THR A 291 -1.03 -14.41 -27.57
N GLU A 292 -2.13 -14.30 -26.83
CA GLU A 292 -3.50 -14.28 -27.36
C GLU A 292 -4.05 -12.86 -27.56
N ARG A 293 -3.60 -11.89 -26.75
CA ARG A 293 -4.13 -10.51 -26.76
C ARG A 293 -3.04 -9.47 -26.40
N PRO A 294 -3.27 -8.17 -26.67
CA PRO A 294 -2.37 -7.10 -26.22
C PRO A 294 -2.42 -6.93 -24.70
N LEU A 295 -1.68 -7.79 -23.99
CA LEU A 295 -1.51 -7.75 -22.54
C LEU A 295 -0.10 -7.25 -22.19
N HIS A 296 -0.06 -6.34 -21.22
CA HIS A 296 1.14 -5.79 -20.63
C HIS A 296 1.13 -6.06 -19.14
N TRP A 297 2.29 -6.39 -18.58
CA TRP A 297 2.42 -6.62 -17.14
C TRP A 297 3.50 -5.71 -16.53
N LEU A 298 3.09 -4.82 -15.63
CA LEU A 298 3.98 -4.01 -14.80
C LEU A 298 4.15 -4.70 -13.45
N THR A 299 5.31 -5.29 -13.20
CA THR A 299 5.55 -6.08 -12.00
C THR A 299 6.70 -5.54 -11.18
N GLY A 300 6.43 -5.31 -9.89
CA GLY A 300 7.51 -5.13 -8.94
C GLY A 300 8.21 -6.45 -8.62
N ARG A 301 9.48 -6.35 -8.24
CA ARG A 301 10.30 -7.53 -7.94
C ARG A 301 9.86 -8.19 -6.63
N ARG A 302 9.96 -9.52 -6.60
CA ARG A 302 9.72 -10.34 -5.41
C ARG A 302 10.84 -10.17 -4.37
N ASP A 303 12.08 -10.08 -4.84
CA ASP A 303 13.25 -9.91 -3.98
C ASP A 303 13.35 -8.45 -3.54
N LEU A 304 12.93 -8.19 -2.30
CA LEU A 304 13.18 -6.91 -1.64
C LEU A 304 14.62 -6.97 -1.16
N SER A 305 15.50 -6.21 -1.80
CA SER A 305 16.96 -6.25 -1.60
C SER A 305 17.44 -5.83 -0.20
N GLY A 306 16.54 -5.69 0.78
CA GLY A 306 16.81 -5.07 2.08
C GLY A 306 17.31 -3.61 1.96
N GLY A 307 17.27 -3.03 0.76
CA GLY A 307 17.83 -1.72 0.44
C GLY A 307 16.78 -0.61 0.42
N GLU A 308 17.25 0.62 0.24
CA GLU A 308 16.48 1.88 0.18
C GLU A 308 15.53 1.97 -1.03
N SER A 309 15.49 0.95 -1.91
CA SER A 309 14.72 1.00 -3.16
C SER A 309 14.23 -0.37 -3.63
N VAL A 310 13.17 -0.33 -4.45
CA VAL A 310 12.51 -1.46 -5.12
C VAL A 310 12.41 -1.17 -6.62
N GLY A 311 12.31 -2.22 -7.44
CA GLY A 311 12.24 -2.08 -8.90
C GLY A 311 10.86 -2.39 -9.47
N LEU A 312 10.50 -1.76 -10.59
CA LEU A 312 9.34 -2.09 -11.42
C LEU A 312 9.80 -2.48 -12.84
N ASP A 313 9.43 -3.67 -13.27
CA ASP A 313 9.73 -4.22 -14.59
C ASP A 313 8.46 -4.26 -15.45
N TRP A 314 8.62 -4.12 -16.77
CA TRP A 314 7.56 -4.23 -17.76
C TRP A 314 7.77 -5.47 -18.63
N LYS A 315 6.81 -6.37 -18.61
CA LYS A 315 6.74 -7.53 -19.50
C LYS A 315 5.68 -7.35 -20.59
N ARG A 316 6.03 -7.72 -21.81
CA ARG A 316 5.12 -7.71 -22.96
C ARG A 316 5.61 -8.65 -24.07
N ARG A 317 4.72 -8.99 -25.00
CA ARG A 317 5.10 -9.62 -26.26
C ARG A 317 5.69 -8.60 -27.24
N THR A 318 6.83 -8.92 -27.84
CA THR A 318 7.47 -8.16 -28.92
C THR A 318 7.78 -9.13 -30.07
N GLY A 319 6.93 -9.15 -31.10
CA GLY A 319 7.03 -10.16 -32.16
C GLY A 319 6.65 -11.56 -31.66
N GLU A 320 7.55 -12.53 -31.78
CA GLU A 320 7.33 -13.89 -31.28
C GLU A 320 7.82 -14.10 -29.83
N ASP A 321 8.61 -13.16 -29.31
CA ASP A 321 9.24 -13.26 -27.99
C ASP A 321 8.50 -12.46 -26.92
N ILE A 322 8.71 -12.84 -25.66
CA ILE A 322 8.30 -12.06 -24.49
C ILE A 322 9.54 -11.36 -23.93
N GLU A 323 9.48 -10.04 -23.88
CA GLU A 323 10.57 -9.20 -23.37
C GLU A 323 10.25 -8.70 -21.96
N THR A 324 11.28 -8.60 -21.13
CA THR A 324 11.20 -7.93 -19.82
C THR A 324 12.13 -6.72 -19.84
N THR A 325 11.59 -5.53 -19.63
CA THR A 325 12.34 -4.27 -19.53
C THR A 325 12.24 -3.73 -18.10
N HIS A 326 13.37 -3.51 -17.45
CA HIS A 326 13.37 -2.82 -16.16
C HIS A 326 13.15 -1.32 -16.36
N LEU A 327 12.07 -0.76 -15.81
CA LEU A 327 11.67 0.64 -16.08
C LEU A 327 12.18 1.63 -15.03
N VAL A 328 12.18 1.24 -13.76
CA VAL A 328 12.37 2.20 -12.66
C VAL A 328 12.78 1.52 -11.37
N ASP A 329 13.73 2.13 -10.68
CA ASP A 329 13.96 1.92 -9.24
C ASP A 329 13.31 3.06 -8.46
N TYR A 330 12.70 2.78 -7.32
CA TYR A 330 11.97 3.77 -6.54
C TYR A 330 11.97 3.45 -5.04
N GLU A 331 11.76 4.45 -4.20
CA GLU A 331 11.54 4.25 -2.76
C GLU A 331 10.21 3.50 -2.54
N PRO A 332 10.09 2.53 -1.61
CA PRO A 332 8.88 1.70 -1.45
C PRO A 332 7.53 2.43 -1.29
N HIS A 333 7.52 3.69 -0.84
CA HIS A 333 6.36 4.57 -0.75
C HIS A 333 6.31 5.64 -1.85
N GLY A 334 7.21 5.64 -2.83
CA GLY A 334 7.20 6.57 -3.96
C GLY A 334 7.70 7.97 -3.63
N ALA A 335 8.56 8.14 -2.61
CA ALA A 335 9.16 9.43 -2.30
C ALA A 335 10.13 9.91 -3.39
N TRP A 336 10.79 8.97 -4.06
CA TRP A 336 11.64 9.24 -5.21
C TRP A 336 11.59 8.08 -6.21
N LEU A 337 11.97 8.38 -7.46
CA LEU A 337 12.16 7.40 -8.51
C LEU A 337 13.40 7.71 -9.37
N SER A 338 13.99 6.67 -9.95
CA SER A 338 15.10 6.75 -10.89
C SER A 338 14.73 5.93 -12.13
N TRP A 339 14.40 6.64 -13.21
CA TRP A 339 13.89 6.07 -14.44
C TRP A 339 15.01 5.48 -15.31
N ARG A 340 14.79 4.27 -15.82
CA ARG A 340 15.72 3.49 -16.63
C ARG A 340 15.00 3.00 -17.90
N PRO A 341 15.09 3.73 -19.00
CA PRO A 341 14.45 3.33 -20.27
C PRO A 341 15.18 2.17 -20.95
#